data_AF-A0A7J8ICH3-F1
#
_entry.id   AF-A0A7J8ICH3-F1
#
_cell.length_a   1.000
_cell.length_b   1.000
_cell.length_c   1.000
_cell.angle_alpha   90.00
_cell.angle_beta   90.00
_cell.angle_gamma   90.00
#
_symmetry.space_group_name_H-M   'P 1'
#
loop_
_entity.id
_entity.type
_entity.pdbx_description
1 polymer ?
#
loop_
_entity_poly.entity_id
_entity_poly.type
_entity_poly.pdbx_seq_one_letter_code
_entity_poly.pdbx_strand_id
1 'polypeptide(L)'
;MAETLRRVLSSGRAAGPGEDIAAEPGPPLLLLGGPGSGKTALLFAAALEAAGEGRGPVLFLTRRPLQSLPRRTPAALDPLRLQKIRFQYPPSTHELLRLLCSAHEAPGPAPFLLLIDGLEEYLAEDLKPQEAAYLAALLLDTAAHFSHQVGPGRGCGLIVALQTQEEGDSGDALQLSLLQKYFLAQCWLQRTAPGSGHRCFRACLEPGGLGPREEWCVAFQPDGEMRITPWPTQAGDPRSDKSSSCGGQPCLSFGV
;
A
#
# COMPACT_ATOMS: atom_id res chain seq x y z
N MET A 1 -7.13 5.18 -2.41
CA MET A 1 -5.93 4.33 -2.56
C MET A 1 -5.71 3.38 -1.42
N ALA A 2 -5.63 3.88 -0.18
CA ALA A 2 -5.74 3.04 1.01
C ALA A 2 -6.96 2.10 0.93
N GLU A 3 -8.10 2.60 0.45
CA GLU A 3 -9.30 1.77 0.26
C GLU A 3 -9.14 0.66 -0.79
N THR A 4 -8.49 0.92 -1.92
CA THR A 4 -8.19 -0.12 -2.94
C THR A 4 -7.32 -1.22 -2.33
N LEU A 5 -6.27 -0.84 -1.61
CA LEU A 5 -5.39 -1.79 -0.92
C LEU A 5 -6.15 -2.54 0.19
N ARG A 6 -6.99 -1.84 0.95
CA ARG A 6 -7.86 -2.41 1.99
C ARG A 6 -8.81 -3.44 1.40
N ARG A 7 -9.46 -3.17 0.25
CA ARG A 7 -10.31 -4.14 -0.45
C ARG A 7 -9.52 -5.36 -0.87
N VAL A 8 -8.34 -5.18 -1.46
CA VAL A 8 -7.44 -6.30 -1.79
C VAL A 8 -7.09 -7.13 -0.57
N LEU A 9 -6.76 -6.48 0.55
CA LEU A 9 -6.41 -7.13 1.80
C LEU A 9 -7.62 -7.76 2.50
N SER A 10 -8.82 -7.22 2.30
CA SER A 10 -10.08 -7.65 2.92
C SER A 10 -10.92 -8.58 2.05
N SER A 11 -10.51 -8.87 0.82
CA SER A 11 -11.26 -9.71 -0.15
C SER A 11 -11.49 -11.16 0.34
N GLY A 12 -10.90 -11.56 1.48
CA GLY A 12 -11.24 -12.79 2.21
C GLY A 12 -12.51 -12.69 3.09
N ARG A 13 -13.14 -11.52 3.18
CA ARG A 13 -14.41 -11.28 3.88
C ARG A 13 -15.50 -11.10 2.84
N ALA A 14 -16.60 -11.85 2.97
CA ALA A 14 -17.77 -11.69 2.10
C ALA A 14 -18.19 -10.21 2.09
N ALA A 15 -18.03 -9.54 0.95
CA ALA A 15 -18.43 -8.16 0.77
C ALA A 15 -19.96 -8.09 0.81
N GLY A 16 -20.52 -7.41 1.80
CA GLY A 16 -21.88 -6.90 1.71
C GLY A 16 -21.95 -5.82 0.63
N PRO A 17 -23.13 -5.55 0.05
CA PRO A 17 -23.29 -4.55 -1.00
C PRO A 17 -23.02 -3.17 -0.42
N GLY A 18 -21.81 -2.65 -0.63
CA GLY A 18 -21.44 -1.28 -0.27
C GLY A 18 -21.83 -0.35 -1.41
N GLU A 19 -22.65 0.65 -1.10
CA GLU A 19 -23.11 1.69 -2.01
C GLU A 19 -21.94 2.35 -2.76
N ASP A 20 -22.07 2.40 -4.10
CA ASP A 20 -21.21 3.17 -5.00
C ASP A 20 -21.43 4.67 -4.77
N ILE A 21 -20.97 5.18 -3.64
CA ILE A 21 -20.75 6.60 -3.47
C ILE A 21 -19.47 6.92 -4.26
N ALA A 22 -19.54 7.95 -5.11
CA ALA A 22 -18.40 8.49 -5.83
C ALA A 22 -17.32 8.94 -4.83
N ALA A 23 -16.48 8.00 -4.40
CA ALA A 23 -15.42 8.25 -3.45
C ALA A 23 -14.29 8.97 -4.18
N GLU A 24 -13.98 10.18 -3.71
CA GLU A 24 -12.78 10.92 -4.07
C GLU A 24 -11.53 10.02 -3.97
N PRO A 25 -10.50 10.25 -4.81
CA PRO A 25 -9.26 9.51 -4.71
C PRO A 25 -8.68 9.66 -3.29
N GLY A 26 -8.77 8.62 -2.47
CA GLY A 26 -8.17 8.63 -1.13
C GLY A 26 -6.66 8.90 -1.20
N PRO A 27 -6.04 9.34 -0.10
CA PRO A 27 -4.67 9.90 -0.08
C PRO A 27 -3.65 8.98 -0.74
N PRO A 28 -2.58 9.56 -1.35
CA PRO A 28 -1.51 8.78 -1.97
C PRO A 28 -0.88 7.85 -0.95
N LEU A 29 -0.60 6.61 -1.37
CA LEU A 29 -0.16 5.55 -0.47
C LEU A 29 1.28 5.12 -0.74
N LEU A 30 2.07 4.98 0.33
CA LEU A 30 3.40 4.39 0.30
C LEU A 30 3.37 2.96 0.84
N LEU A 31 3.73 1.98 0.02
CA LEU A 31 3.88 0.58 0.40
C LEU A 31 5.34 0.27 0.72
N LEU A 32 5.60 -0.12 1.96
CA LEU A 32 6.91 -0.34 2.55
C LEU A 32 7.13 -1.82 2.86
N GLY A 33 8.37 -2.29 2.72
CA GLY A 33 8.75 -3.60 3.21
C GLY A 33 10.10 -4.06 2.68
N GLY A 34 10.73 -5.00 3.39
CA GLY A 34 12.05 -5.52 3.03
C GLY A 34 12.12 -6.26 1.68
N PRO A 35 13.32 -6.71 1.28
CA PRO A 35 13.51 -7.53 0.09
C PRO A 35 12.63 -8.79 0.12
N GLY A 36 11.95 -9.08 -0.99
CA GLY A 36 11.13 -10.29 -1.12
C GLY A 36 9.87 -10.32 -0.24
N SER A 37 9.42 -9.18 0.29
CA SER A 37 8.19 -9.07 1.11
C SER A 37 6.88 -9.22 0.34
N GLY A 38 6.94 -9.31 -1.00
CA GLY A 38 5.76 -9.45 -1.84
C GLY A 38 5.08 -8.13 -2.22
N LYS A 39 5.76 -6.98 -2.06
CA LYS A 39 5.28 -5.65 -2.49
C LYS A 39 4.71 -5.69 -3.91
N THR A 40 5.50 -6.13 -4.88
CA THR A 40 5.10 -6.28 -6.29
C THR A 40 3.82 -7.10 -6.45
N ALA A 41 3.68 -8.19 -5.68
CA ALA A 41 2.47 -9.02 -5.72
C ALA A 41 1.24 -8.29 -5.20
N LEU A 42 1.40 -7.50 -4.15
CA LEU A 42 0.34 -6.69 -3.57
C LEU A 42 -0.03 -5.49 -4.46
N LEU A 43 0.96 -4.79 -5.08
CA LEU A 43 0.66 -3.73 -6.05
C LEU A 43 -0.07 -4.28 -7.26
N PHE A 44 0.37 -5.42 -7.80
CA PHE A 44 -0.30 -6.04 -8.93
C PHE A 44 -1.72 -6.49 -8.59
N ALA A 45 -1.94 -6.98 -7.36
CA ALA A 45 -3.27 -7.25 -6.84
C ALA A 45 -4.16 -5.98 -6.79
N ALA A 46 -3.59 -4.84 -6.36
CA ALA A 46 -4.29 -3.55 -6.39
C ALA A 46 -4.58 -3.07 -7.82
N ALA A 47 -3.68 -3.34 -8.78
CA ALA A 47 -3.88 -3.05 -10.19
C ALA A 47 -5.09 -3.81 -10.76
N LEU A 48 -5.17 -5.11 -10.47
CA LEU A 48 -6.28 -5.97 -10.90
C LEU A 48 -7.61 -5.56 -10.29
N GLU A 49 -7.61 -5.18 -9.02
CA GLU A 49 -8.81 -4.68 -8.35
C GLU A 49 -9.30 -3.40 -9.01
N ALA A 50 -8.44 -2.39 -9.16
CA ALA A 50 -8.78 -1.12 -9.80
C ALA A 50 -9.21 -1.28 -11.26
N ALA A 51 -8.58 -2.20 -12.01
CA ALA A 51 -9.01 -2.53 -13.38
C ALA A 51 -10.40 -3.18 -13.43
N GLY A 52 -10.79 -3.91 -12.38
CA GLY A 52 -12.10 -4.51 -12.21
C GLY A 52 -13.22 -3.49 -11.97
N GLU A 53 -12.92 -2.36 -11.35
CA GLU A 53 -13.92 -1.32 -10.99
C GLU A 53 -14.52 -0.58 -12.20
N GLY A 54 -13.95 -0.74 -13.40
CA GLY A 54 -14.45 -0.10 -14.62
C GLY A 54 -14.27 1.43 -14.63
N ARG A 55 -13.40 1.97 -13.77
CA ARG A 55 -13.20 3.42 -13.60
C ARG A 55 -12.15 4.02 -14.54
N GLY A 56 -11.35 3.20 -15.22
CA GLY A 56 -10.34 3.62 -16.18
C GLY A 56 -9.21 2.59 -16.31
N PRO A 57 -8.21 2.85 -17.16
CA PRO A 57 -7.00 2.04 -17.20
C PRO A 57 -6.14 2.25 -15.94
N VAL A 58 -5.26 1.30 -15.66
CA VAL A 58 -4.24 1.40 -14.61
C VAL A 58 -2.89 1.56 -15.28
N LEU A 59 -2.07 2.51 -14.82
CA LEU A 59 -0.68 2.67 -15.27
C LEU A 59 0.25 2.04 -14.22
N PHE A 60 0.96 0.99 -14.62
CA PHE A 60 1.90 0.27 -13.77
C PHE A 60 3.33 0.53 -14.23
N LEU A 61 4.08 1.29 -13.44
CA LEU A 61 5.47 1.64 -13.68
C LEU A 61 6.37 0.74 -12.84
N THR A 62 7.37 0.13 -13.46
CA THR A 62 8.40 -0.62 -12.74
C THR A 62 9.67 -0.65 -13.58
N ARG A 63 10.84 -0.69 -12.95
CA ARG A 63 12.09 -0.54 -13.68
C ARG A 63 12.38 -1.70 -14.64
N ARG A 64 11.86 -2.89 -14.36
CA ARG A 64 12.12 -4.12 -15.10
C ARG A 64 10.83 -4.89 -15.40
N PRO A 65 10.74 -5.59 -16.54
CA PRO A 65 9.63 -6.49 -16.81
C PRO A 65 9.39 -7.48 -15.68
N LEU A 66 8.11 -7.67 -15.34
CA LEU A 66 7.70 -8.69 -14.37
C LEU A 66 8.03 -10.06 -14.94
N GLN A 67 8.97 -10.78 -14.31
CA GLN A 67 9.41 -12.11 -14.75
C GLN A 67 8.29 -13.16 -14.66
N SER A 68 7.36 -12.96 -13.73
CA SER A 68 6.19 -13.79 -13.54
C SER A 68 5.07 -12.96 -12.95
N LEU A 69 3.83 -13.18 -13.41
CA LEU A 69 2.68 -12.59 -12.74
C LEU A 69 2.46 -13.30 -11.39
N PRO A 70 2.24 -12.54 -10.30
CA PRO A 70 1.84 -13.09 -9.01
C PRO A 70 0.65 -14.04 -9.20
N ARG A 71 0.82 -15.29 -8.76
CA ARG A 71 -0.24 -16.28 -8.91
C ARG A 71 -1.37 -15.95 -7.95
N ARG A 72 -2.57 -15.84 -8.51
CA ARG A 72 -3.84 -15.76 -7.78
C ARG A 72 -4.77 -16.82 -8.35
N THR A 73 -5.90 -17.03 -7.68
CA THR A 73 -6.96 -17.90 -8.19
C THR A 73 -7.32 -17.50 -9.65
N PRO A 74 -7.66 -18.47 -10.52
CA PRO A 74 -7.97 -18.18 -11.93
C PRO A 74 -9.05 -17.11 -12.12
N ALA A 75 -10.02 -17.03 -11.18
CA ALA A 75 -11.05 -15.99 -11.17
C ALA A 75 -10.51 -14.56 -10.92
N ALA A 76 -9.35 -14.43 -10.26
CA ALA A 76 -8.71 -13.15 -9.98
C ALA A 76 -7.79 -12.67 -11.13
N LEU A 77 -7.40 -13.55 -12.05
CA LEU A 77 -6.62 -13.23 -13.25
C LEU A 77 -7.52 -13.15 -14.49
N ASP A 78 -8.60 -12.36 -14.40
CA ASP A 78 -9.49 -12.10 -15.52
C ASP A 78 -8.73 -11.39 -16.67
N PRO A 79 -8.65 -11.99 -17.89
CA PRO A 79 -7.99 -11.38 -19.04
C PRO A 79 -8.51 -9.98 -19.37
N LEU A 80 -9.79 -9.70 -19.12
CA LEU A 80 -10.38 -8.39 -19.37
C LEU A 80 -9.85 -7.31 -18.41
N ARG A 81 -9.53 -7.69 -17.17
CA ARG A 81 -8.88 -6.79 -16.20
C ARG A 81 -7.43 -6.54 -16.58
N LEU A 82 -6.71 -7.58 -17.01
CA LEU A 82 -5.32 -7.46 -17.44
C LEU A 82 -5.15 -6.50 -18.62
N GLN A 83 -6.07 -6.53 -19.59
CA GLN A 83 -6.03 -5.61 -20.74
C GLN A 83 -6.16 -4.12 -20.37
N LYS A 84 -6.69 -3.81 -19.17
CA LYS A 84 -6.79 -2.44 -18.68
C LYS A 84 -5.54 -1.97 -17.94
N ILE A 85 -4.59 -2.86 -17.66
CA ILE A 85 -3.32 -2.52 -17.00
C ILE A 85 -2.27 -2.26 -18.08
N ARG A 86 -1.81 -1.02 -18.15
CA ARG A 86 -0.72 -0.58 -19.03
C ARG A 86 0.58 -0.63 -18.25
N PHE A 87 1.46 -1.56 -18.63
CA PHE A 87 2.80 -1.63 -18.07
C PHE A 87 3.76 -0.72 -18.82
N GLN A 88 4.59 0.00 -18.10
CA GLN A 88 5.72 0.74 -18.66
C GLN A 88 6.97 0.53 -17.81
N TYR A 89 8.12 0.52 -18.50
CA TYR A 89 9.37 0.09 -17.92
C TYR A 89 10.49 1.12 -18.08
N PRO A 90 10.41 2.29 -17.41
CA PRO A 90 11.50 3.26 -17.45
C PRO A 90 12.75 2.63 -16.79
N PRO A 91 13.83 2.34 -17.52
CA PRO A 91 15.01 1.63 -17.03
C PRO A 91 15.94 2.50 -16.19
N SER A 92 15.72 3.82 -16.15
CA SER A 92 16.53 4.80 -15.41
C SER A 92 15.67 5.92 -14.83
N THR A 93 16.21 6.64 -13.85
CA THR A 93 15.60 7.84 -13.27
C THR A 93 15.28 8.89 -14.32
N HIS A 94 16.20 9.13 -15.26
CA HIS A 94 15.98 10.09 -16.35
C HIS A 94 14.77 9.70 -17.22
N GLU A 95 14.62 8.41 -17.56
CA GLU A 95 13.48 7.94 -18.34
C GLU A 95 12.17 8.01 -17.57
N LEU A 96 12.18 7.74 -16.26
CA LEU A 96 11.02 7.94 -15.40
C LEU A 96 10.61 9.42 -15.37
N LEU A 97 11.56 10.34 -15.16
CA LEU A 97 11.29 11.78 -15.17
C LEU A 97 10.75 12.24 -16.51
N ARG A 98 11.35 11.82 -17.63
CA ARG A 98 10.86 12.13 -18.97
C ARG A 98 9.41 11.66 -19.15
N LEU A 99 9.11 10.44 -18.72
CA LEU A 99 7.76 9.87 -18.80
C LEU A 99 6.76 10.73 -18.02
N LEU A 100 7.03 11.01 -16.75
CA LEU A 100 6.17 11.79 -15.88
C LEU A 100 5.97 13.22 -16.42
N CYS A 101 7.05 13.87 -16.84
CA CYS A 101 6.99 15.19 -17.45
C CYS A 101 6.17 15.19 -18.74
N SER A 102 6.24 14.14 -19.57
CA SER A 102 5.47 14.02 -20.81
C SER A 102 4.01 13.58 -20.62
N ALA A 103 3.58 13.28 -19.39
CA ALA A 103 2.25 12.74 -19.11
C ALA A 103 1.11 13.66 -19.62
N HIS A 104 1.35 14.96 -19.66
CA HIS A 104 0.40 15.97 -20.14
C HIS A 104 0.26 16.03 -21.67
N GLU A 105 1.23 15.46 -22.39
CA GLU A 105 1.25 15.44 -23.86
C GLU A 105 0.63 14.15 -24.42
N ALA A 106 0.48 13.11 -23.59
CA ALA A 106 0.07 11.79 -24.02
C ALA A 106 -1.42 11.76 -24.43
N PRO A 107 -1.76 11.47 -25.69
CA PRO A 107 -3.15 11.31 -26.11
C PRO A 107 -3.69 9.97 -25.58
N GLY A 108 -4.85 10.00 -24.91
CA GLY A 108 -5.55 8.79 -24.51
C GLY A 108 -6.36 8.92 -23.22
N PRO A 109 -7.00 7.83 -22.77
CA PRO A 109 -7.71 7.82 -21.50
C PRO A 109 -6.72 7.97 -20.34
N ALA A 110 -6.96 8.95 -19.47
CA ALA A 110 -6.22 9.11 -18.23
C ALA A 110 -6.37 7.88 -17.33
N PRO A 111 -5.29 7.42 -16.68
CA PRO A 111 -5.37 6.32 -15.74
C PRO A 111 -6.20 6.70 -14.51
N PHE A 112 -6.94 5.72 -14.00
CA PHE A 112 -7.62 5.82 -12.71
C PHE A 112 -6.67 5.51 -11.54
N LEU A 113 -5.56 4.83 -11.82
CA LEU A 113 -4.57 4.45 -10.82
C LEU A 113 -3.16 4.46 -11.43
N LEU A 114 -2.25 5.19 -10.79
CA LEU A 114 -0.81 5.18 -11.05
C LEU A 114 -0.12 4.36 -9.97
N LEU A 115 0.61 3.33 -10.40
CA LEU A 115 1.37 2.42 -9.55
C LEU A 115 2.85 2.52 -9.89
N ILE A 116 3.70 2.60 -8.88
CA ILE A 116 5.15 2.54 -9.06
C ILE A 116 5.70 1.44 -8.17
N ASP A 117 6.39 0.47 -8.76
CA ASP A 117 7.05 -0.62 -8.05
C ASP A 117 8.57 -0.43 -8.09
N GLY A 118 9.19 -0.42 -6.91
CA GLY A 118 10.64 -0.29 -6.74
C GLY A 118 11.17 1.13 -6.86
N LEU A 119 10.54 2.13 -6.19
CA LEU A 119 10.99 3.53 -6.26
C LEU A 119 12.46 3.68 -5.83
N GLU A 120 12.92 2.85 -4.89
CA GLU A 120 14.29 2.84 -4.38
C GLU A 120 15.32 2.64 -5.48
N GLU A 121 14.98 1.90 -6.54
CA GLU A 121 15.89 1.63 -7.66
C GLU A 121 16.17 2.89 -8.48
N TYR A 122 15.29 3.89 -8.44
CA TYR A 122 15.51 5.19 -9.06
C TYR A 122 16.27 6.12 -8.11
N LEU A 123 15.91 6.11 -6.83
CA LEU A 123 16.55 6.93 -5.79
C LEU A 123 18.03 6.61 -5.58
N ALA A 124 18.42 5.35 -5.80
CA ALA A 124 19.81 4.90 -5.69
C ALA A 124 20.71 5.36 -6.85
N GLU A 125 20.17 5.83 -7.98
CA GLU A 125 20.95 6.27 -9.16
C GLU A 125 21.48 7.71 -9.03
N ASP A 126 22.15 8.01 -7.91
CA ASP A 126 22.75 9.32 -7.60
C ASP A 126 21.77 10.45 -7.27
N LEU A 127 20.52 10.15 -6.89
CA LEU A 127 19.57 11.19 -6.49
C LEU A 127 19.93 11.78 -5.11
N LYS A 128 20.24 13.07 -5.06
CA LYS A 128 20.37 13.83 -3.80
C LYS A 128 19.02 13.81 -3.05
N PRO A 129 19.01 13.98 -1.71
CA PRO A 129 17.75 14.02 -0.94
C PRO A 129 16.71 15.03 -1.46
N GLN A 130 17.16 16.15 -2.02
CA GLN A 130 16.31 17.16 -2.67
C GLN A 130 15.58 16.61 -3.90
N GLU A 131 16.21 15.71 -4.63
CA GLU A 131 15.68 15.14 -5.86
C GLU A 131 14.66 14.02 -5.56
N ALA A 132 14.76 13.36 -4.38
CA ALA A 132 13.69 12.48 -3.88
C ALA A 132 12.39 13.25 -3.60
N ALA A 133 12.49 14.44 -3.00
CA ALA A 133 11.33 15.31 -2.77
C ALA A 133 10.74 15.84 -4.09
N TYR A 134 11.60 16.19 -5.06
CA TYR A 134 11.18 16.58 -6.39
C TYR A 134 10.43 15.45 -7.12
N LEU A 135 10.97 14.23 -7.08
CA LEU A 135 10.31 13.06 -7.67
C LEU A 135 8.95 12.81 -7.00
N ALA A 136 8.86 12.88 -5.66
CA ALA A 136 7.61 12.73 -4.94
C ALA A 136 6.56 13.79 -5.35
N ALA A 137 6.97 15.05 -5.45
CA ALA A 137 6.11 16.14 -5.90
C ALA A 137 5.63 15.91 -7.35
N LEU A 138 6.54 15.54 -8.26
CA LEU A 138 6.20 15.27 -9.66
C LEU A 138 5.21 14.10 -9.80
N LEU A 139 5.33 13.07 -8.96
CA LEU A 139 4.38 11.95 -8.93
C LEU A 139 2.98 12.39 -8.49
N LEU A 140 2.91 13.23 -7.45
CA LEU A 140 1.65 13.78 -6.97
C LEU A 140 1.02 14.70 -8.03
N ASP A 141 1.81 15.57 -8.65
CA ASP A 141 1.35 16.46 -9.71
C ASP A 141 0.86 15.68 -10.93
N THR A 142 1.55 14.61 -11.30
CA THR A 142 1.13 13.71 -12.40
C THR A 142 -0.20 13.05 -12.08
N ALA A 143 -0.39 12.54 -10.85
CA ALA A 143 -1.66 11.96 -10.43
C ALA A 143 -2.79 13.01 -10.34
N ALA A 144 -2.49 14.23 -9.89
CA ALA A 144 -3.45 15.34 -9.88
C ALA A 144 -3.86 15.72 -11.31
N HIS A 145 -2.91 15.79 -12.24
CA HIS A 145 -3.17 16.04 -13.65
C HIS A 145 -4.12 15.00 -14.25
N PHE A 146 -3.86 13.71 -14.02
CA PHE A 146 -4.76 12.66 -14.47
C PHE A 146 -6.13 12.75 -13.81
N SER A 147 -6.21 13.12 -12.53
CA SER A 147 -7.48 13.33 -11.83
C SER A 147 -8.34 14.40 -12.51
N HIS A 148 -7.74 15.49 -12.97
CA HIS A 148 -8.47 16.54 -13.70
C HIS A 148 -9.02 16.07 -15.05
N GLN A 149 -8.39 15.08 -15.69
CA GLN A 149 -8.85 14.55 -16.98
C GLN A 149 -10.01 13.56 -16.86
N VAL A 150 -10.14 12.81 -15.75
CA VAL A 150 -11.18 11.78 -15.59
C VAL A 150 -12.54 12.37 -15.19
N GLY A 151 -12.58 13.64 -14.74
CA GLY A 151 -13.78 14.42 -14.48
C GLY A 151 -14.22 14.45 -13.00
N PRO A 152 -15.23 15.25 -12.65
CA PRO A 152 -15.66 15.45 -11.26
C PRO A 152 -16.06 14.14 -10.57
N GLY A 153 -15.57 13.90 -9.35
CA GLY A 153 -15.85 12.69 -8.57
C GLY A 153 -15.10 11.43 -9.03
N ARG A 154 -14.15 11.55 -9.97
CA ARG A 154 -13.26 10.48 -10.41
C ARG A 154 -11.83 10.99 -10.45
N GLY A 155 -11.02 10.61 -9.47
CA GLY A 155 -9.61 10.98 -9.45
C GLY A 155 -8.68 9.81 -9.78
N CYS A 156 -7.47 10.15 -10.23
CA CYS A 156 -6.38 9.20 -10.37
C CYS A 156 -5.71 8.97 -9.02
N GLY A 157 -5.73 7.73 -8.58
CA GLY A 157 -5.00 7.28 -7.42
C GLY A 157 -3.49 7.17 -7.63
N LEU A 158 -2.72 7.22 -6.54
CA LEU A 158 -1.28 6.95 -6.52
C LEU A 158 -0.92 5.94 -5.43
N ILE A 159 -0.22 4.87 -5.80
CA ILE A 159 0.42 3.93 -4.86
C ILE A 159 1.88 3.72 -5.28
N VAL A 160 2.80 3.90 -4.34
CA VAL A 160 4.24 3.80 -4.58
C VAL A 160 4.85 2.75 -3.66
N ALA A 161 5.55 1.77 -4.22
CA ALA A 161 6.28 0.75 -3.48
C ALA A 161 7.73 1.19 -3.27
N LEU A 162 8.20 1.04 -2.04
CA LEU A 162 9.57 1.32 -1.65
C LEU A 162 10.11 0.19 -0.76
N GLN A 163 11.30 -0.29 -1.06
CA GLN A 163 11.99 -1.22 -0.18
C GLN A 163 12.63 -0.50 1.01
N THR A 164 12.37 -1.01 2.21
CA THR A 164 13.03 -0.58 3.44
C THR A 164 14.23 -1.49 3.71
N GLN A 165 15.45 -0.94 3.80
CA GLN A 165 16.60 -1.70 4.30
C GLN A 165 16.48 -1.91 5.83
N GLU A 166 16.92 -3.08 6.30
CA GLU A 166 17.21 -3.34 7.71
C GLU A 166 18.63 -2.80 7.96
N GLU A 167 18.73 -1.68 8.70
CA GLU A 167 19.94 -0.99 9.15
C GLU A 167 21.18 -0.97 8.20
N GLY A 168 21.47 0.16 7.55
CA GLY A 168 22.75 0.27 6.81
C GLY A 168 23.18 1.66 6.32
N ASP A 169 22.26 2.51 5.85
CA ASP A 169 22.65 3.80 5.25
C ASP A 169 21.79 4.96 5.75
N SER A 170 22.45 6.00 6.24
CA SER A 170 21.82 7.22 6.73
C SER A 170 21.17 8.06 5.62
N GLY A 171 21.64 7.90 4.36
CA GLY A 171 21.06 8.54 3.19
C GLY A 171 19.64 8.02 2.88
N ASP A 172 19.48 6.70 2.89
CA ASP A 172 18.20 6.01 2.64
C ASP A 172 17.14 6.41 3.68
N ALA A 173 17.53 6.55 4.95
CA ALA A 173 16.63 6.94 6.03
C ALA A 173 16.07 8.37 5.85
N LEU A 174 16.89 9.31 5.35
CA LEU A 174 16.46 10.68 5.07
C LEU A 174 15.51 10.73 3.87
N GLN A 175 15.81 9.99 2.79
CA GLN A 175 14.94 9.91 1.62
C GLN A 175 13.57 9.29 1.96
N LEU A 176 13.56 8.20 2.73
CA LEU A 176 12.33 7.58 3.22
C LEU A 176 11.51 8.56 4.08
N SER A 177 12.16 9.24 5.02
CA SER A 177 11.50 10.23 5.89
C SER A 177 10.90 11.40 5.11
N LEU A 178 11.53 11.80 4.00
CA LEU A 178 10.99 12.81 3.09
C LEU A 178 9.76 12.29 2.36
N LEU A 179 9.83 11.09 1.77
CA LEU A 179 8.69 10.48 1.08
C LEU A 179 7.48 10.33 2.01
N GLN A 180 7.67 9.86 3.24
CA GLN A 180 6.59 9.72 4.22
C GLN A 180 5.84 11.03 4.53
N LYS A 181 6.44 12.21 4.26
CA LYS A 181 5.75 13.50 4.40
C LYS A 181 4.80 13.80 3.22
N TYR A 182 5.10 13.28 2.03
CA TYR A 182 4.28 13.39 0.83
C TYR A 182 3.17 12.32 0.78
N PHE A 183 3.43 11.15 1.36
CA PHE A 183 2.51 10.01 1.38
C PHE A 183 1.91 9.82 2.78
N LEU A 184 0.75 10.43 3.01
CA LEU A 184 0.06 10.36 4.31
C LEU A 184 -0.44 8.95 4.65
N ALA A 185 -0.89 8.19 3.63
CA ALA A 185 -1.27 6.80 3.81
C ALA A 185 -0.05 5.90 3.65
N GLN A 186 0.10 4.93 4.53
CA GLN A 186 1.25 4.03 4.55
C GLN A 186 0.80 2.60 4.77
N CYS A 187 1.46 1.66 4.10
CA CYS A 187 1.27 0.24 4.34
C CYS A 187 2.62 -0.43 4.54
N TRP A 188 2.79 -1.20 5.61
CA TRP A 188 4.05 -1.90 5.90
C TRP A 188 3.87 -3.41 5.78
N LEU A 189 4.79 -4.07 5.09
CA LEU A 189 4.94 -5.51 5.03
C LEU A 189 6.11 -5.94 5.91
N GLN A 190 5.81 -6.44 7.10
CA GLN A 190 6.79 -6.89 8.08
C GLN A 190 6.85 -8.42 8.09
N ARG A 191 8.05 -8.99 8.08
CA ARG A 191 8.19 -10.45 8.14
C ARG A 191 7.71 -10.97 9.49
N THR A 192 6.83 -11.97 9.48
CA THR A 192 6.40 -12.63 10.72
C THR A 192 7.47 -13.65 11.14
N ALA A 193 7.64 -13.86 12.45
CA ALA A 193 8.66 -14.75 13.03
C ALA A 193 8.65 -16.15 12.37
N PRO A 194 9.81 -16.82 12.26
CA PRO A 194 9.98 -18.07 11.52
C PRO A 194 9.34 -19.25 12.28
N GLY A 195 8.02 -19.38 12.22
CA GLY A 195 7.28 -20.45 12.90
C GLY A 195 6.82 -21.62 12.03
N SER A 196 6.71 -21.45 10.70
CA SER A 196 5.93 -22.42 9.89
C SER A 196 6.44 -22.70 8.47
N GLY A 197 7.68 -22.37 8.13
CA GLY A 197 8.27 -22.67 6.80
C GLY A 197 7.67 -21.90 5.61
N HIS A 198 6.50 -21.27 5.78
CA HIS A 198 5.87 -20.39 4.81
C HIS A 198 6.34 -18.94 4.98
N ARG A 199 6.48 -18.22 3.86
CA ARG A 199 6.73 -16.77 3.87
C ARG A 199 5.42 -16.04 4.21
N CYS A 200 5.13 -15.80 5.50
CA CYS A 200 4.07 -14.87 5.93
C CYS A 200 4.65 -13.51 6.33
N PHE A 201 3.95 -12.47 5.92
CA PHE A 201 4.19 -11.08 6.25
C PHE A 201 2.95 -10.50 6.93
N ARG A 202 3.14 -9.69 7.97
CA ARG A 202 2.11 -8.84 8.53
C ARG A 202 2.00 -7.59 7.65
N ALA A 203 0.85 -7.39 7.03
CA ALA A 203 0.50 -6.15 6.35
C ALA A 203 -0.22 -5.24 7.33
N CYS A 204 0.31 -4.04 7.57
CA CYS A 204 -0.32 -3.01 8.41
C CYS A 204 -0.68 -1.83 7.51
N LEU A 205 -1.94 -1.42 7.45
CA LEU A 205 -2.39 -0.25 6.69
C LEU A 205 -2.76 0.87 7.66
N GLU A 206 -2.12 2.02 7.48
CA GLU A 206 -2.50 3.28 8.12
C GLU A 206 -3.05 4.22 7.03
N PRO A 207 -4.34 4.60 7.10
CA PRO A 207 -5.01 5.31 6.01
C PRO A 207 -4.61 6.80 5.88
N GLY A 208 -3.77 7.34 6.76
CA GLY A 208 -3.35 8.75 6.73
C GLY A 208 -4.42 9.76 7.17
N GLY A 209 -5.53 9.29 7.75
CA GLY A 209 -6.63 10.10 8.27
C GLY A 209 -7.24 9.51 9.55
N LEU A 210 -8.47 9.88 9.92
CA LEU A 210 -9.16 9.45 11.16
C LEU A 210 -9.56 7.96 11.21
N GLY A 211 -9.09 7.13 10.29
CA GLY A 211 -9.43 5.71 10.22
C GLY A 211 -8.52 4.85 11.13
N PRO A 212 -9.03 3.73 11.69
CA PRO A 212 -8.20 2.84 12.48
C PRO A 212 -7.14 2.17 11.59
N ARG A 213 -5.99 1.88 12.21
CA ARG A 213 -4.99 0.98 11.62
C ARG A 213 -5.58 -0.41 11.51
N GLU A 214 -5.34 -1.06 10.38
CA GLU A 214 -5.82 -2.40 10.09
C GLU A 214 -4.69 -3.33 9.67
N GLU A 215 -4.86 -4.62 9.95
CA GLU A 215 -3.78 -5.58 9.84
C GLU A 215 -4.24 -6.94 9.27
N TRP A 216 -3.38 -7.54 8.46
CA TRP A 216 -3.59 -8.82 7.78
C TRP A 216 -2.32 -9.67 7.80
N CYS A 217 -2.43 -11.01 7.77
CA CYS A 217 -1.32 -11.87 7.33
C CYS A 217 -1.43 -12.08 5.82
N VAL A 218 -0.32 -11.86 5.14
CA VAL A 218 -0.10 -12.12 3.73
C VAL A 218 0.86 -13.30 3.65
N ALA A 219 0.36 -14.46 3.24
CA ALA A 219 1.13 -15.69 3.13
C ALA A 219 1.33 -16.09 1.66
N PHE A 220 2.56 -16.46 1.31
CA PHE A 220 2.89 -17.03 0.01
C PHE A 220 3.04 -18.54 0.10
N GLN A 221 2.23 -19.26 -0.68
CA GLN A 221 2.30 -20.71 -0.77
C GLN A 221 3.48 -21.19 -1.62
N PRO A 222 3.86 -22.48 -1.53
CA PRO A 222 4.95 -23.06 -2.32
C PRO A 222 4.75 -22.92 -3.84
N ASP A 223 3.50 -22.87 -4.29
CA ASP A 223 3.12 -22.68 -5.69
C ASP A 223 3.19 -21.22 -6.16
N GLY A 224 3.47 -20.28 -5.26
CA GLY A 224 3.51 -18.83 -5.51
C GLY A 224 2.18 -18.10 -5.28
N GLU A 225 1.12 -18.80 -4.87
CA GLU A 225 -0.18 -18.17 -4.60
C GLU A 225 -0.13 -17.28 -3.34
N MET A 226 -0.57 -16.03 -3.48
CA MET A 226 -0.69 -15.07 -2.38
C MET A 226 -2.07 -15.20 -1.69
N ARG A 227 -2.07 -15.64 -0.43
CA ARG A 227 -3.27 -15.68 0.43
C ARG A 227 -3.23 -14.58 1.48
N ILE A 228 -4.38 -13.95 1.70
CA ILE A 228 -4.52 -12.87 2.68
C ILE A 228 -5.61 -13.26 3.66
N THR A 229 -5.29 -13.21 4.95
CA THR A 229 -6.23 -13.46 6.05
C THR A 229 -6.17 -12.30 7.04
N PRO A 230 -7.29 -11.97 7.73
CA PRO A 230 -7.26 -10.99 8.82
C PRO A 230 -6.18 -11.36 9.84
N TRP A 231 -5.51 -10.35 10.41
CA TRP A 231 -4.58 -10.60 11.49
C TRP A 231 -5.37 -11.09 12.72
N PRO A 232 -4.88 -12.12 13.45
CA PRO A 232 -5.56 -12.55 14.67
C PRO A 232 -5.57 -11.37 15.65
N THR A 233 -6.76 -10.89 16.01
CA THR A 233 -6.90 -10.03 17.18
C THR A 233 -6.42 -10.85 18.36
N GLN A 234 -5.40 -10.39 19.10
CA GLN A 234 -5.09 -11.01 20.39
C GLN A 234 -6.38 -10.92 21.21
N ALA A 235 -7.04 -12.07 21.41
CA ALA A 235 -8.02 -12.19 22.47
C ALA A 235 -7.26 -11.80 23.74
N GLY A 236 -7.66 -10.68 24.35
CA GLY A 236 -6.92 -10.08 25.46
C GLY A 236 -6.57 -11.14 26.49
N ASP A 237 -5.33 -11.09 26.98
CA ASP A 237 -4.91 -11.91 28.11
C ASP A 237 -5.94 -11.75 29.24
N PRO A 238 -6.67 -12.80 29.65
CA PRO A 238 -7.51 -12.76 30.83
C PRO A 238 -6.61 -13.02 32.03
N ARG A 239 -5.62 -12.16 32.26
CA ARG A 239 -4.73 -12.22 33.42
C ARG A 239 -4.36 -10.83 33.89
N SER A 240 -5.35 -10.06 34.33
CA SER A 240 -5.13 -9.16 35.46
C SER A 240 -6.42 -8.79 36.20
N ASP A 241 -7.33 -9.75 36.41
CA ASP A 241 -8.30 -9.65 37.50
C ASP A 241 -7.86 -10.61 38.62
N LYS A 242 -6.97 -10.12 39.47
CA LYS A 242 -6.86 -10.63 40.83
C LYS A 242 -7.33 -9.54 41.77
N SER A 243 -8.62 -9.65 42.06
CA SER A 243 -9.26 -9.15 43.26
C SER A 243 -8.36 -9.35 44.50
N SER A 244 -8.05 -8.25 45.20
CA SER A 244 -7.83 -8.29 46.65
C SER A 244 -8.81 -7.33 47.30
N SER A 245 -10.04 -7.83 47.49
CA SER A 245 -11.00 -7.27 48.43
C SER A 245 -10.82 -7.99 49.77
N CYS A 246 -10.48 -7.24 50.80
CA CYS A 246 -10.68 -7.51 52.23
C CYS A 246 -10.34 -6.18 52.90
N GLY A 247 -11.25 -5.35 53.40
CA GLY A 247 -12.48 -5.61 54.14
C GLY A 247 -12.33 -4.86 55.47
N GLY A 248 -13.23 -3.91 55.75
CA GLY A 248 -13.41 -3.35 57.10
C GLY A 248 -13.18 -1.85 57.23
N GLN A 249 -14.24 -1.05 57.00
CA GLN A 249 -14.51 0.11 57.87
C GLN A 249 -14.93 -0.42 59.24
N PRO A 250 -14.64 0.32 60.32
CA PRO A 250 -15.73 1.08 60.92
C PRO A 250 -15.32 2.50 61.33
N CYS A 251 -16.25 3.44 61.11
CA CYS A 251 -16.30 4.72 61.79
C CYS A 251 -16.50 4.51 63.29
N LEU A 252 -15.71 5.14 64.16
CA LEU A 252 -16.18 5.66 65.45
C LEU A 252 -15.28 6.82 65.94
N SER A 253 -15.99 7.80 66.48
CA SER A 253 -15.69 9.13 67.03
C SER A 253 -14.87 9.19 68.33
N PHE A 254 -14.14 10.30 68.54
CA PHE A 254 -14.24 11.30 69.63
C PHE A 254 -12.90 12.02 69.85
N GLY A 255 -12.96 13.33 70.12
CA GLY A 255 -11.79 14.21 70.23
C GLY A 255 -11.18 14.33 71.62
N VAL A 256 -10.11 15.12 71.66
CA VAL A 256 -9.67 16.03 72.73
C VAL A 256 -9.06 17.25 72.04
#